data_AF-A0A4Q6GLV7-F1
#
_entry.id   AF-A0A4Q6GLV7-F1
#
_cell.length_a   1.000
_cell.length_b   1.000
_cell.length_c   1.000
_cell.angle_alpha   90.00
_cell.angle_beta   90.00
_cell.angle_gamma   90.00
#
_symmetry.space_group_name_H-M   'P 1'
#
loop_
_entity.id
_entity.type
_entity.pdbx_description
1 polymer ?
#
loop_
_entity_poly.entity_id
_entity_poly.type
_entity_poly.pdbx_seq_one_letter_code
_entity_poly.pdbx_strand_id
1 'polypeptide(L)' 'MTDLSSTRPGSCTLVGAGPGDPELLTIKAAKAIGAATVLFVDDL' A
#
# COMPACT_ATOMS: atom_id res chain seq x y z
N MET A 1 -5.16 23.45 3.22
CA MET A 1 -5.38 22.29 2.34
C MET A 1 -4.26 21.31 2.62
N THR A 2 -4.49 20.38 3.56
CA THR A 2 -3.45 19.47 4.06
C THR A 2 -3.22 18.40 2.99
N ASP A 3 -1.99 18.33 2.50
CA ASP A 3 -1.56 17.32 1.54
C ASP A 3 -1.73 15.93 2.16
N LEU A 4 -2.72 15.17 1.68
CA LEU A 4 -2.98 13.79 2.07
C LEU A 4 -2.04 12.80 1.37
N SER A 5 -1.13 13.27 0.51
CA SER A 5 -0.30 12.43 -0.37
C SER A 5 1.17 12.31 0.04
N SER A 6 1.62 13.02 1.06
CA SER A 6 2.98 12.88 1.60
C SER A 6 3.00 11.87 2.75
N THR A 7 3.40 10.62 2.45
CA THR A 7 3.80 9.65 3.49
C THR A 7 4.96 10.28 4.27
N ARG A 8 4.70 10.64 5.53
CA ARG A 8 5.72 11.22 6.41
C ARG A 8 6.88 10.23 6.57
N PRO A 9 8.13 10.68 6.71
CA PRO A 9 9.23 9.79 7.05
C PRO A 9 8.89 8.93 8.27
N GLY A 10 9.13 7.63 8.19
CA GLY A 10 8.78 6.68 9.25
C GLY A 10 7.29 6.31 9.35
N SER A 11 6.52 6.51 8.28
CA SER A 11 5.13 6.04 8.20
C SER A 11 5.03 4.65 7.56
N CYS A 12 4.00 3.91 7.95
CA CYS A 12 3.63 2.62 7.37
C CYS A 12 2.20 2.70 6.82
N THR A 13 1.96 2.07 5.68
CA THR A 13 0.62 1.91 5.12
C THR A 13 0.22 0.45 5.21
N LEU A 14 -0.89 0.14 5.89
CA LEU A 14 -1.45 -1.20 5.91
C LEU A 14 -2.35 -1.39 4.70
N VAL A 15 -2.08 -2.43 3.91
CA VAL A 15 -2.77 -2.71 2.66
C VAL A 15 -3.34 -4.12 2.73
N GLY A 16 -4.64 -4.27 2.46
CA GLY A 16 -5.24 -5.59 2.23
C GLY A 16 -4.88 -6.08 0.83
N ALA A 17 -4.27 -7.25 0.72
CA ALA A 17 -3.84 -7.85 -0.56
C ALA A 17 -5.00 -8.42 -1.40
N GLY A 18 -6.18 -8.61 -0.79
CA GLY A 18 -7.29 -9.32 -1.43
C GLY A 18 -7.13 -10.84 -1.34
N PRO A 19 -7.93 -11.63 -2.09
CA PRO A 19 -7.97 -13.09 -1.97
C PRO A 19 -6.90 -13.83 -2.80
N GLY A 20 -5.99 -13.11 -3.49
CA GLY A 20 -4.87 -13.69 -4.24
C GLY A 20 -4.81 -13.31 -5.72
N ASP A 21 -5.92 -12.88 -6.33
CA ASP A 21 -5.92 -12.36 -7.71
C ASP A 21 -5.43 -10.89 -7.73
N PRO A 22 -4.33 -10.57 -8.45
CA PRO A 22 -3.80 -9.22 -8.55
C PRO A 22 -4.78 -8.19 -9.12
N GLU A 23 -5.72 -8.60 -9.98
CA GLU A 23 -6.70 -7.70 -10.58
C GLU A 23 -7.74 -7.21 -9.57
N LEU A 24 -7.85 -7.86 -8.41
CA LEU A 24 -8.73 -7.46 -7.32
C LEU A 24 -8.09 -6.43 -6.38
N LEU A 25 -6.84 -6.05 -6.62
CA LEU A 25 -6.16 -5.04 -5.83
C LEU A 25 -6.77 -3.65 -6.12
N THR A 26 -7.08 -2.89 -5.06
CA THR A 26 -7.59 -1.53 -5.26
C THR A 26 -6.51 -0.60 -5.84
N ILE A 27 -6.93 0.42 -6.59
CA ILE A 27 -6.00 1.44 -7.14
C ILE A 27 -5.19 2.12 -6.01
N LYS A 28 -5.78 2.32 -4.82
CA LYS A 28 -5.06 2.89 -3.68
C LYS A 28 -3.96 1.96 -3.15
N ALA A 29 -4.26 0.65 -3.10
CA ALA A 29 -3.30 -0.37 -2.70
C ALA A 29 -2.14 -0.47 -3.69
N ALA A 30 -2.43 -0.52 -5.00
CA ALA A 30 -1.40 -0.53 -6.04
C ALA A 30 -0.48 0.70 -5.96
N LYS A 31 -1.06 1.90 -5.75
CA LYS A 31 -0.28 3.13 -5.56
C LYS A 31 0.58 3.12 -4.29
N ALA A 32 0.03 2.64 -3.18
CA ALA A 32 0.77 2.53 -1.93
C ALA A 32 1.95 1.55 -2.04
N ILE A 33 1.74 0.39 -2.66
CA ILE A 33 2.78 -0.60 -2.91
C ILE A 33 3.85 -0.04 -3.86
N GLY A 34 3.45 0.61 -4.95
CA GLY A 34 4.39 1.21 -5.91
C GLY A 34 5.22 2.37 -5.32
N ALA A 35 4.71 3.06 -4.30
CA ALA A 35 5.44 4.11 -3.58
C ALA A 35 6.28 3.59 -2.40
N ALA A 36 6.08 2.33 -1.98
CA ALA A 36 6.77 1.77 -0.84
C ALA A 36 8.22 1.43 -1.19
N THR A 37 9.15 1.79 -0.30
CA THR A 37 10.57 1.40 -0.42
C THR A 37 10.83 0.01 0.15
N VAL A 38 9.97 -0.45 1.05
CA VAL A 38 10.01 -1.78 1.68
C VAL A 38 8.60 -2.32 1.72
N LEU A 39 8.42 -3.57 1.31
CA LEU A 39 7.16 -4.30 1.41
C LEU A 39 7.31 -5.43 2.43
N PHE A 40 6.49 -5.40 3.48
CA PHE A 40 6.40 -6.49 4.45
C PHE A 40 5.14 -7.30 4.15
N VAL A 41 5.31 -8.50 3.62
CA VAL A 41 4.24 -9.40 3.22
C VAL A 41 4.11 -10.53 4.23
N ASP A 42 2.88 -10.97 4.45
CA ASP A 42 2.55 -12.16 5.24
C ASP A 42 2.34 -13.37 4.30
N ASP A 43 2.51 -14.59 4.81
CA ASP A 43 2.37 -15.84 4.05
C ASP A 43 1.04 -16.59 4.25
N LEU A 44 0.06 -15.91 4.86
CA LEU A 44 -1.31 -16.37 5.18
C LEU A 44 -1.91 -17.43 4.23
#